data_AF-X1LDL9-F1
#
_entry.id   AF-X1LDL9-F1
#
_cell.length_a   1.000
_cell.length_b   1.000
_cell.length_c   1.000
_cell.angle_alpha   90.00
_cell.angle_beta   90.00
_cell.angle_gamma   90.00
#
_symmetry.space_group_name_H-M   'P 1'
#
loop_
_entity.id
_entity.type
_entity.pdbx_description
1 polymer ?
#
loop_
_entity_poly.entity_id
_entity_poly.type
_entity_poly.pdbx_seq_one_letter_code
_entity_poly.pdbx_strand_id
1 'polypeptide(L)'
;MDMNARNQYLKVLQRKYFMAKSRKEKSLILDEYCKNTHQNRKYVIRKIRSSISLIPKRRGGKEVIYDGYVKVALAKVWDIFDEPCGQRLAPLLKTEVGRLRQLEEIFISNEVAEKLKRISPRTIDRALKHQKQVLYLNRKYRPKRNPLIYQRIPIKAGGWDRSLPGQVQIDLVEHCGQSASGL
;
A
#
# COMPACT_ATOMS: atom_id res chain seq x y z
N MET A 1 32.05 -5.06 -13.06
CA MET A 1 31.06 -4.29 -13.85
C MET A 1 29.74 -4.26 -13.10
N ASP A 2 29.22 -3.06 -12.78
CA ASP A 2 27.94 -2.85 -12.10
C ASP A 2 26.72 -3.21 -12.98
N MET A 3 25.58 -3.52 -12.37
CA MET A 3 24.33 -3.91 -13.06
C MET A 3 23.81 -2.80 -13.99
N ASN A 4 23.90 -1.54 -13.57
CA ASN A 4 23.49 -0.41 -14.41
C ASN A 4 24.43 -0.22 -15.59
N ALA A 5 25.74 -0.34 -15.36
CA ALA A 5 26.76 -0.27 -16.41
C ALA A 5 26.55 -1.37 -17.47
N ARG A 6 26.25 -2.61 -17.07
CA ARG A 6 25.92 -3.71 -18.00
C ARG A 6 24.67 -3.41 -18.83
N ASN A 7 23.64 -2.81 -18.23
CA ASN A 7 22.41 -2.45 -18.93
C ASN A 7 22.62 -1.32 -19.94
N GLN A 8 23.43 -0.32 -19.60
CA GLN A 8 23.83 0.75 -20.53
C GLN A 8 24.65 0.20 -21.69
N TYR A 9 25.65 -0.65 -21.40
CA TYR A 9 26.48 -1.30 -22.41
C TYR A 9 25.64 -2.13 -23.38
N LEU A 10 24.69 -2.92 -22.86
CA LEU A 10 23.76 -3.72 -23.67
C LEU A 10 22.88 -2.85 -24.59
N LYS A 11 22.40 -1.68 -24.14
CA LYS A 11 21.57 -0.78 -24.95
C LYS A 11 22.31 -0.27 -26.20
N VAL A 12 23.59 0.09 -26.05
CA VAL A 12 24.42 0.55 -27.17
C VAL A 12 24.66 -0.60 -28.16
N LEU A 13 25.00 -1.76 -27.62
CA LEU A 13 25.38 -2.94 -28.39
C LEU A 13 24.17 -3.57 -29.12
N GLN A 14 22.97 -3.41 -28.56
CA GLN A 14 21.71 -3.81 -29.16
C GLN A 14 21.41 -3.07 -30.48
N ARG A 15 21.66 -1.76 -30.56
CA ARG A 15 21.48 -1.02 -31.83
C ARG A 15 22.39 -1.59 -32.92
N LYS A 16 23.66 -1.81 -32.58
CA LYS A 16 24.64 -2.44 -33.48
C LYS A 16 24.20 -3.85 -33.92
N TYR A 17 23.67 -4.65 -32.99
CA TYR A 17 23.18 -6.00 -33.28
C TYR A 17 22.00 -6.01 -34.28
N PHE A 18 21.08 -5.05 -34.19
CA PHE A 18 19.95 -4.94 -35.12
C PHE A 18 20.35 -4.36 -36.49
N MET A 19 21.35 -3.47 -36.54
CA MET A 19 21.86 -2.90 -37.79
C MET A 19 22.82 -3.83 -38.56
N ALA A 20 23.38 -4.85 -37.90
CA ALA A 20 24.28 -5.81 -38.53
C ALA A 20 23.61 -6.57 -39.68
N LYS A 21 24.26 -6.58 -40.85
CA LYS A 21 23.73 -7.15 -42.09
C LYS A 21 24.00 -8.67 -42.18
N SER A 22 25.08 -9.14 -41.56
CA SER A 22 25.48 -10.55 -41.62
C SER A 22 25.34 -11.28 -40.28
N ARG A 23 25.19 -12.62 -40.36
CA ARG A 23 25.22 -13.50 -39.18
C ARG A 23 26.58 -13.47 -38.47
N LYS A 24 27.67 -13.30 -39.23
CA LYS A 24 29.04 -13.20 -38.71
C LYS A 24 29.20 -11.93 -37.86
N GLU A 25 28.76 -10.78 -38.33
CA GLU A 25 28.76 -9.52 -37.55
C GLU A 25 27.97 -9.65 -36.26
N LYS A 26 26.76 -10.21 -36.32
CA LYS A 26 25.95 -10.48 -35.12
C LYS A 26 26.66 -11.39 -34.12
N SER A 27 27.43 -12.36 -34.61
CA SER A 27 28.21 -13.26 -33.77
C SER A 27 29.31 -12.53 -33.02
N LEU A 28 30.09 -11.70 -33.74
CA LEU A 28 31.20 -10.91 -33.19
C LEU A 28 30.72 -9.94 -32.10
N ILE A 29 29.60 -9.25 -32.36
CA ILE A 29 28.97 -8.33 -31.41
C ILE A 29 28.60 -9.08 -30.11
N LEU A 30 28.01 -10.27 -30.24
CA LEU A 30 27.69 -11.09 -29.07
C LEU A 30 28.95 -11.61 -28.35
N ASP A 31 29.99 -11.99 -29.09
CA ASP A 31 31.25 -12.49 -28.52
C ASP A 31 31.95 -11.40 -27.69
N GLU A 32 32.02 -10.17 -28.20
CA GLU A 32 32.54 -9.00 -27.49
C GLU A 32 31.80 -8.78 -26.16
N TYR A 33 30.46 -8.77 -26.20
CA TYR A 33 29.66 -8.58 -25.00
C TYR A 33 29.82 -9.72 -24.00
N CYS A 34 29.86 -10.98 -24.46
CA CYS A 34 30.04 -12.13 -23.58
C CYS A 34 31.43 -12.13 -22.92
N LYS A 35 32.49 -11.73 -23.65
CA LYS A 35 33.84 -11.58 -23.09
C LYS A 35 33.90 -10.51 -22.00
N ASN A 36 33.27 -9.36 -22.21
CA ASN A 36 33.34 -8.23 -21.25
C ASN A 36 32.45 -8.43 -20.01
N THR A 37 31.35 -9.19 -20.13
CA THR A 37 30.36 -9.33 -19.05
C THR A 37 30.31 -10.71 -18.41
N HIS A 38 31.01 -11.69 -18.99
CA HIS A 38 30.95 -13.12 -18.62
C HIS A 38 29.54 -13.71 -18.61
N GLN A 39 28.59 -13.10 -19.34
CA GLN A 39 27.22 -13.60 -19.44
C GLN A 39 27.08 -14.67 -20.53
N ASN A 40 26.23 -15.66 -20.28
CA ASN A 40 25.99 -16.73 -21.25
C ASN A 40 25.35 -16.18 -22.54
N ARG A 41 25.86 -16.64 -23.69
CA ARG A 41 25.38 -16.21 -25.02
C ARG A 41 23.87 -16.33 -25.21
N LYS A 42 23.24 -17.44 -24.78
CA LYS A 42 21.78 -17.61 -24.89
C LYS A 42 21.03 -16.59 -24.03
N TYR A 43 21.55 -16.28 -22.85
CA TYR A 43 20.99 -15.23 -21.99
C TYR A 43 21.05 -13.85 -22.67
N VAL A 44 22.19 -13.50 -23.27
CA VAL A 44 22.40 -12.23 -23.97
C VAL A 44 21.50 -12.10 -25.19
N ILE A 45 21.39 -13.14 -26.03
CA ILE A 45 20.49 -13.16 -27.18
C ILE A 45 19.04 -12.93 -26.76
N ARG A 46 18.59 -13.61 -25.68
CA ARG A 46 17.25 -13.42 -25.13
C ARG A 46 17.04 -11.98 -24.68
N LYS A 47 18.02 -11.39 -23.99
CA LYS A 47 17.96 -10.02 -23.46
C LYS A 47 17.98 -8.96 -24.57
N ILE A 48 18.73 -9.17 -25.64
CA ILE A 48 18.77 -8.30 -26.83
C ILE A 48 17.46 -8.38 -27.61
N ARG A 49 16.85 -9.56 -27.74
CA ARG A 49 15.55 -9.71 -28.42
C ARG A 49 14.37 -9.23 -27.57
N SER A 50 14.50 -9.24 -26.25
CA SER A 50 13.43 -8.86 -25.34
C SER A 50 13.25 -7.36 -25.15
N SER A 51 14.07 -6.46 -25.73
CA SER A 51 13.84 -5.01 -25.62
C SER A 51 12.54 -4.53 -26.27
N ILE A 52 11.96 -5.35 -27.15
CA ILE A 52 10.59 -5.16 -27.66
C ILE A 52 9.53 -5.37 -26.55
N SER A 53 9.89 -5.96 -25.39
CA SER A 53 8.96 -6.13 -24.25
C SER A 53 9.62 -6.08 -22.86
N LEU A 54 10.63 -5.22 -22.63
CA LEU A 54 11.19 -5.05 -21.28
C LEU A 54 10.22 -4.36 -20.31
N ILE A 55 9.10 -3.82 -20.81
CA ILE A 55 7.91 -3.59 -19.99
C ILE A 55 7.16 -4.93 -20.02
N PRO A 56 7.16 -5.73 -18.94
CA PRO A 56 6.21 -6.83 -18.85
C PRO A 56 4.83 -6.21 -19.08
N LYS A 57 4.16 -6.56 -20.19
CA LYS A 57 2.74 -6.25 -20.37
C LYS A 57 2.08 -6.80 -19.13
N ARG A 58 1.62 -5.92 -18.23
CA ARG A 58 0.82 -6.35 -17.08
C ARG A 58 -0.33 -7.12 -17.71
N ARG A 59 -0.36 -8.44 -17.49
CA ARG A 59 -1.53 -9.25 -17.85
C ARG A 59 -2.72 -8.47 -17.32
N GLY A 60 -3.66 -8.12 -18.20
CA GLY A 60 -4.81 -7.30 -17.85
C GLY A 60 -5.35 -7.82 -16.52
N GLY A 61 -5.36 -6.94 -15.52
CA GLY A 61 -5.76 -7.32 -14.18
C GLY A 61 -7.15 -7.95 -14.24
N LYS A 62 -7.42 -8.91 -13.34
CA LYS A 62 -8.77 -9.45 -13.19
C LYS A 62 -9.74 -8.27 -13.03
N GLU A 63 -10.87 -8.35 -13.71
CA GLU A 63 -11.89 -7.29 -13.67
C GLU A 63 -12.22 -6.93 -12.22
N VAL A 64 -12.26 -5.62 -11.94
CA VAL A 64 -12.50 -5.10 -10.60
C VAL A 64 -14.00 -5.13 -10.33
N ILE A 65 -14.49 -6.26 -9.80
CA ILE A 65 -15.91 -6.47 -9.47
C ILE A 65 -16.39 -5.44 -8.43
N TYR A 66 -15.54 -5.13 -7.45
CA TYR A 66 -15.81 -4.18 -6.36
C TYR A 66 -15.07 -2.87 -6.62
N ASP A 67 -15.71 -2.04 -7.44
CA ASP A 67 -15.26 -0.71 -7.84
C ASP A 67 -15.19 0.30 -6.67
N GLY A 68 -14.83 1.54 -6.99
CA GLY A 68 -14.73 2.62 -6.00
C GLY A 68 -16.06 2.92 -5.30
N TYR A 69 -17.19 2.86 -6.02
CA TYR A 69 -18.51 3.13 -5.45
C TYR A 69 -18.89 2.10 -4.40
N VAL A 70 -18.60 0.81 -4.66
CA VAL A 70 -18.84 -0.24 -3.68
C VAL A 70 -17.97 -0.05 -2.44
N LYS A 71 -16.70 0.35 -2.59
CA LYS A 71 -15.81 0.59 -1.45
C LYS A 71 -16.25 1.76 -0.58
N VAL A 72 -16.68 2.86 -1.19
CA VAL A 72 -17.20 4.05 -0.47
C VAL A 72 -18.46 3.67 0.30
N ALA A 73 -19.40 3.00 -0.35
CA ALA A 73 -20.62 2.53 0.30
C ALA A 73 -20.32 1.53 1.44
N LEU A 74 -19.40 0.59 1.21
CA LEU A 74 -18.96 -0.36 2.23
C LEU A 74 -18.35 0.34 3.45
N ALA A 75 -17.52 1.37 3.24
CA ALA A 75 -16.92 2.13 4.32
C ALA A 75 -17.98 2.88 5.16
N LYS A 76 -18.99 3.46 4.50
CA LYS A 76 -20.10 4.14 5.20
C LYS A 76 -20.91 3.16 6.05
N VAL A 77 -21.27 2.00 5.51
CA VAL A 77 -22.01 0.97 6.27
C VAL A 77 -21.16 0.40 7.41
N TRP A 78 -19.86 0.22 7.19
CA TRP A 78 -18.94 -0.22 8.24
C TRP A 78 -18.85 0.77 9.40
N ASP A 79 -18.86 2.07 9.11
CA ASP A 79 -18.87 3.16 10.10
C ASP A 79 -20.20 3.17 10.90
N ILE A 80 -21.35 3.02 10.23
CA ILE A 80 -22.68 2.96 10.87
C ILE A 80 -22.79 1.83 11.90
N PHE A 81 -22.12 0.69 11.67
CA PHE A 81 -22.20 -0.48 12.55
C PHE A 81 -21.09 -0.55 13.61
N ASP A 82 -20.40 0.55 13.90
CA ASP A 82 -19.28 0.60 14.85
C ASP A 82 -18.12 -0.32 14.46
N GLU A 83 -17.74 -0.27 13.19
CA GLU A 83 -16.48 -0.80 12.67
C GLU A 83 -16.22 -2.33 12.86
N PRO A 84 -17.21 -3.22 12.64
CA PRO A 84 -17.04 -4.64 12.88
C PRO A 84 -16.00 -5.30 11.94
N CYS A 85 -15.50 -6.47 12.32
CA CYS A 85 -14.68 -7.28 11.40
C CYS A 85 -15.51 -7.76 10.20
N GLY A 86 -14.87 -8.10 9.08
CA GLY A 86 -15.59 -8.48 7.85
C GLY A 86 -16.52 -9.68 8.02
N GLN A 87 -16.21 -10.59 8.96
CA GLN A 87 -17.07 -11.72 9.32
C GLN A 87 -18.39 -11.27 9.96
N ARG A 88 -18.36 -10.27 10.84
CA ARG A 88 -19.55 -9.70 11.48
C ARG A 88 -20.31 -8.75 10.55
N LEU A 89 -19.60 -8.04 9.67
CA LEU A 89 -20.23 -7.11 8.73
C LEU A 89 -20.98 -7.82 7.60
N ALA A 90 -20.47 -8.96 7.11
CA ALA A 90 -21.09 -9.69 5.99
C ALA A 90 -22.58 -10.03 6.18
N PRO A 91 -23.06 -10.59 7.31
CA PRO A 91 -24.49 -10.82 7.51
C PRO A 91 -25.28 -9.52 7.61
N LEU A 92 -24.73 -8.47 8.24
CA LEU A 92 -25.37 -7.16 8.34
C LEU A 92 -25.58 -6.53 6.96
N LEU A 93 -24.61 -6.67 6.05
CA LEU A 93 -24.76 -6.17 4.68
C LEU A 93 -25.89 -6.86 3.92
N LYS A 94 -26.18 -8.13 4.22
CA LYS A 94 -27.27 -8.87 3.58
C LYS A 94 -28.64 -8.37 4.01
N THR A 95 -28.81 -8.09 5.30
CA THR A 95 -30.11 -7.70 5.88
C THR A 95 -30.34 -6.19 5.86
N GLU A 96 -29.33 -5.40 6.22
CA GLU A 96 -29.50 -3.98 6.55
C GLU A 96 -29.34 -3.04 5.36
N VAL A 97 -28.65 -3.45 4.28
CA VAL A 97 -28.42 -2.56 3.12
C VAL A 97 -29.75 -2.08 2.50
N GLY A 98 -30.78 -2.92 2.49
CA GLY A 98 -32.11 -2.51 2.03
C GLY A 98 -32.74 -1.46 2.94
N ARG A 99 -32.70 -1.70 4.25
CA ARG A 99 -33.25 -0.80 5.27
C ARG A 99 -32.54 0.55 5.30
N LEU A 100 -31.21 0.55 5.22
CA LEU A 100 -30.39 1.78 5.18
C LEU A 100 -30.67 2.62 3.94
N ARG A 101 -31.05 2.01 2.80
CA ARG A 101 -31.48 2.76 1.61
C ARG A 101 -32.86 3.39 1.79
N GLN A 102 -33.80 2.65 2.41
CA GLN A 102 -35.14 3.16 2.69
C GLN A 102 -35.15 4.31 3.70
N LEU A 103 -34.24 4.26 4.67
CA LEU A 103 -34.05 5.32 5.66
C LEU A 103 -33.18 6.49 5.14
N GLU A 104 -32.79 6.47 3.86
CA GLU A 104 -31.93 7.48 3.23
C GLU A 104 -30.55 7.67 3.90
N GLU A 105 -30.13 6.71 4.73
CA GLU A 105 -28.82 6.69 5.36
C GLU A 105 -27.71 6.43 4.32
N ILE A 106 -28.01 5.70 3.24
CA ILE A 106 -27.08 5.44 2.15
C ILE A 106 -27.72 5.67 0.76
N PHE A 107 -27.06 6.47 -0.06
CA PHE A 107 -27.46 6.76 -1.44
C PHE A 107 -26.61 5.94 -2.41
N ILE A 108 -27.12 4.75 -2.77
CA ILE A 108 -26.41 3.79 -3.63
C ILE A 108 -27.33 3.25 -4.72
N SER A 109 -26.75 2.91 -5.87
CA SER A 109 -27.46 2.23 -6.96
C SER A 109 -27.85 0.81 -6.58
N ASN A 110 -28.84 0.25 -7.29
CA ASN A 110 -29.27 -1.14 -7.10
C ASN A 110 -28.11 -2.12 -7.33
N GLU A 111 -27.25 -1.85 -8.31
CA GLU A 111 -26.08 -2.69 -8.60
C GLU A 111 -25.09 -2.70 -7.44
N VAL A 112 -24.80 -1.55 -6.84
CA VAL A 112 -23.89 -1.45 -5.69
C VAL A 112 -24.49 -2.17 -4.48
N ALA A 113 -25.80 -2.02 -4.24
CA ALA A 113 -26.48 -2.72 -3.17
C ALA A 113 -26.39 -4.24 -3.30
N GLU A 114 -26.60 -4.79 -4.51
CA GLU A 114 -26.47 -6.23 -4.76
C GLU A 114 -25.02 -6.72 -4.63
N LYS A 115 -24.04 -5.94 -5.10
CA LYS A 115 -22.62 -6.23 -4.87
C LYS A 115 -22.28 -6.28 -3.38
N LEU A 116 -22.81 -5.35 -2.58
CA LEU A 116 -22.60 -5.33 -1.12
C LEU A 116 -23.23 -6.53 -0.41
N LYS A 117 -24.41 -7.00 -0.83
CA LYS A 117 -25.03 -8.20 -0.23
C LYS A 117 -24.26 -9.49 -0.55
N ARG A 118 -23.59 -9.54 -1.70
CA ARG A 118 -22.83 -10.73 -2.18
C ARG A 118 -21.38 -10.77 -1.72
N ILE A 119 -20.82 -9.67 -1.24
CA ILE A 119 -19.40 -9.57 -0.90
C ILE A 119 -19.01 -10.56 0.22
N SER A 120 -17.87 -11.22 0.07
CA SER A 120 -17.38 -12.19 1.06
C SER A 120 -16.65 -11.49 2.21
N PRO A 121 -16.67 -12.06 3.45
CA PRO A 121 -15.96 -11.50 4.60
C PRO A 121 -14.50 -11.13 4.33
N ARG A 122 -13.76 -12.02 3.66
CA ARG A 122 -12.35 -11.79 3.31
C ARG A 122 -12.15 -10.61 2.35
N THR A 123 -13.12 -10.39 1.45
CA THR A 123 -13.08 -9.27 0.50
C THR A 123 -13.40 -7.95 1.20
N ILE A 124 -14.34 -7.96 2.16
CA ILE A 124 -14.64 -6.82 3.02
C ILE A 124 -13.37 -6.35 3.74
N ASP A 125 -12.68 -7.26 4.44
CA ASP A 125 -11.49 -6.89 5.21
C ASP A 125 -10.36 -6.37 4.32
N ARG A 126 -10.20 -6.92 3.11
CA ARG A 126 -9.23 -6.40 2.13
C ARG A 126 -9.61 -5.02 1.61
N ALA A 127 -10.89 -4.80 1.32
CA ALA A 127 -11.39 -3.53 0.81
C ALA A 127 -11.26 -2.41 1.85
N LEU A 128 -11.54 -2.72 3.12
CA LEU A 128 -11.46 -1.78 4.25
C LEU A 128 -10.06 -1.63 4.84
N LYS A 129 -9.06 -2.38 4.38
CA LYS A 129 -7.70 -2.37 4.96
C LYS A 129 -7.12 -0.96 5.10
N HIS A 130 -7.23 -0.16 4.02
CA HIS A 130 -6.74 1.21 4.04
C HIS A 130 -7.54 2.08 5.01
N GLN A 131 -8.88 1.97 5.00
CA GLN A 131 -9.75 2.73 5.90
C GLN A 131 -9.46 2.43 7.37
N LYS A 132 -9.28 1.16 7.72
CA LYS A 132 -8.88 0.70 9.06
C LYS A 132 -7.53 1.28 9.47
N GLN A 133 -6.56 1.33 8.55
CA GLN A 133 -5.25 1.92 8.81
C GLN A 133 -5.34 3.42 9.08
N VAL A 134 -6.08 4.16 8.25
CA VAL A 134 -6.30 5.60 8.42
C VAL A 134 -6.97 5.88 9.77
N LEU A 135 -8.03 5.15 10.09
CA LEU A 135 -8.73 5.27 11.36
C LEU A 135 -7.82 4.97 12.57
N TYR A 136 -7.02 3.90 12.50
CA TYR A 136 -6.07 3.57 13.54
C TYR A 136 -5.06 4.70 13.78
N LEU A 137 -4.48 5.26 12.71
CA LEU A 137 -3.55 6.38 12.80
C LEU A 137 -4.24 7.61 13.41
N ASN A 138 -5.45 7.93 12.97
CA ASN A 138 -6.23 9.06 13.50
C ASN A 138 -6.52 8.89 15.00
N ARG A 139 -6.80 7.67 15.47
CA ARG A 139 -7.01 7.38 16.90
C ARG A 139 -5.70 7.45 17.70
N LYS A 140 -4.62 6.88 17.17
CA LYS A 140 -3.31 6.85 17.83
C LYS A 140 -2.75 8.24 18.05
N TYR A 141 -2.80 9.09 17.03
CA TYR A 141 -2.27 10.46 17.08
C TYR A 141 -3.33 11.51 17.46
N ARG A 142 -4.51 11.08 17.95
CA ARG A 142 -5.52 12.03 18.42
C ARG A 142 -4.98 12.75 19.65
N PRO A 143 -4.91 14.09 19.66
CA PRO A 143 -4.53 14.82 20.86
C PRO A 143 -5.50 14.48 22.00
N LYS A 144 -4.98 14.05 23.15
CA LYS A 144 -5.78 13.72 24.33
C LYS A 144 -6.44 15.00 24.86
N ARG A 145 -7.72 15.19 24.55
CA ARG A 145 -8.55 16.23 25.18
C ARG A 145 -9.09 15.68 26.49
N ASN A 146 -8.35 15.86 27.59
CA ASN A 146 -8.79 15.52 28.94
C ASN A 146 -9.05 16.81 29.75
N PRO A 147 -10.20 17.47 29.58
CA PRO A 147 -10.45 18.74 30.28
C PRO A 147 -10.68 18.55 31.78
N LEU A 148 -11.36 17.50 32.22
CA LEU A 148 -11.97 17.47 33.56
C LEU A 148 -11.06 16.97 34.69
N ILE A 149 -10.20 15.98 34.44
CA ILE A 149 -9.35 15.39 35.49
C ILE A 149 -8.17 16.31 35.83
N TYR A 150 -7.54 16.91 34.82
CA TYR A 150 -6.40 17.81 35.00
C TYR A 150 -6.80 19.18 35.60
N GLN A 151 -8.05 19.62 35.43
CA GLN A 151 -8.56 20.84 36.05
C GLN A 151 -8.97 20.64 37.52
N ARG A 152 -9.43 19.43 37.88
CA ARG A 152 -9.85 19.11 39.26
C ARG A 152 -8.70 18.68 40.16
N ILE A 153 -7.67 18.06 39.60
CA ILE A 153 -6.45 17.69 40.34
C ILE A 153 -5.42 18.79 40.07
N PRO A 154 -5.05 19.61 41.06
CA PRO A 154 -3.97 20.56 40.89
C PRO A 154 -2.67 19.78 40.65
N ILE A 155 -2.28 19.63 39.37
CA ILE A 155 -0.93 19.23 39.03
C ILE A 155 -0.06 20.43 39.34
N LYS A 156 0.84 20.31 40.33
CA LYS A 156 1.94 21.26 40.50
C LYS A 156 2.89 21.15 39.30
N ALA A 157 2.51 21.79 38.19
CA ALA A 157 3.37 21.98 37.04
C ALA A 157 4.26 23.21 37.30
N GLY A 158 5.26 23.07 38.15
CA GLY A 158 6.19 24.15 38.51
C GLY A 158 6.65 24.10 39.97
N GLY A 159 7.80 24.73 40.25
CA GLY A 159 8.43 24.75 41.57
C GLY A 159 9.53 23.70 41.79
N TRP A 160 10.00 23.07 40.71
CA TRP A 160 11.08 22.09 40.79
C TRP A 160 12.43 22.79 40.76
N ASP A 161 13.17 22.69 41.86
CA ASP A 161 14.54 23.14 41.96
C ASP A 161 15.48 21.98 41.59
N ARG A 162 16.11 22.10 40.42
CA ARG A 162 17.06 21.10 39.90
C ARG A 162 18.36 21.03 40.71
N SER A 163 18.58 21.96 41.64
CA SER A 163 19.72 21.93 42.56
C SER A 163 19.50 21.04 43.79
N LEU A 164 18.25 20.66 44.09
CA LEU A 164 17.91 19.79 45.22
C LEU A 164 17.92 18.31 44.81
N PRO A 165 18.69 17.44 45.51
CA PRO A 165 18.65 15.99 45.28
C PRO A 165 17.23 15.44 45.45
N GLY A 166 16.78 14.60 44.50
CA GLY A 166 15.46 13.98 44.51
C GLY A 166 14.40 14.67 43.65
N GLN A 167 14.72 15.80 43.01
CA GLN A 167 13.84 16.46 42.04
C GLN A 167 14.34 16.25 40.60
N VAL A 168 13.70 15.32 39.87
CA VAL A 168 14.08 14.99 38.48
C VAL A 168 12.89 15.19 37.56
N GLN A 169 13.08 15.97 36.50
CA GLN A 169 12.12 16.08 35.40
C GLN A 169 12.49 15.09 34.31
N ILE A 170 11.55 14.21 33.96
CA ILE A 170 11.70 13.26 32.86
C ILE A 170 10.78 13.71 31.73
N ASP A 171 11.36 14.11 30.60
CA ASP A 171 10.59 14.34 29.39
C ASP A 171 10.45 13.01 28.63
N LEU A 172 9.21 12.60 28.36
CA LEU A 172 8.93 11.37 27.62
C LEU A 172 8.69 11.73 26.17
N VAL A 173 9.73 11.62 25.34
CA VAL A 173 9.61 11.74 23.89
C VAL A 173 9.19 10.40 23.31
N GLU A 174 8.00 10.34 22.71
CA GLU A 174 7.61 9.17 21.93
C GLU A 174 8.38 9.16 20.60
N HIS A 175 9.51 8.46 20.57
CA HIS A 175 10.33 8.29 19.35
C HIS A 175 9.70 7.38 18.29
N CYS A 176 8.52 6.84 18.56
CA CYS A 176 7.76 6.01 17.63
C CYS A 176 7.18 6.92 16.54
N GLY A 177 7.75 6.88 15.33
CA GLY A 177 7.05 7.38 14.14
C GLY A 177 5.76 6.58 13.86
N GLN A 178 5.42 6.37 12.58
CA GLN A 178 4.22 5.60 12.21
C GLN A 178 4.22 4.12 12.65
N SER A 179 5.38 3.57 13.05
CA SER A 179 5.53 2.18 13.50
C SER A 179 6.44 2.09 14.72
N ALA A 180 6.12 1.18 15.64
CA ALA A 180 6.97 0.82 16.79
C ALA A 180 7.98 -0.29 16.45
N SER A 181 8.03 -0.73 15.19
CA SER A 181 8.87 -1.85 14.74
C SER A 181 10.37 -1.53 14.61
N GLY A 182 10.79 -0.28 14.84
CA GLY A 182 12.12 0.18 14.44
C GLY A 182 12.30 0.19 12.91
N LEU A 183 13.44 0.69 12.45
CA LEU A 183 13.92 0.56 11.07
C LEU A 183 14.40 -0.86 10.80
#